data_AF-A0A672TFC8-F1
#
_entry.id   AF-A0A672TFC8-F1
#
_cell.length_a   1.000
_cell.length_b   1.000
_cell.length_c   1.000
_cell.angle_alpha   90.00
_cell.angle_beta   90.00
_cell.angle_gamma   90.00
#
_symmetry.space_group_name_H-M   'P 1'
#
loop_
_entity.id
_entity.type
_entity.pdbx_description
1 polymer ?
#
loop_
_entity_poly.entity_id
_entity_poly.type
_entity_poly.pdbx_seq_one_letter_code
_entity_poly.pdbx_strand_id
1 'polypeptide(L)'
;MSYFRLLKVLASAQHEPGYCSFYEDCGLNPAVEGALIPPRVPCKDYRKAVNVTGDHYELFKSVCPMLAHGEGETLACCSIRQLTALQSSLTLSKAVLIRCPSCADNFAHIHCVVRPVPVRSQDCEQSCPAVPQPPPLPKPFMNGRLDGVLVISIIIFSYIFFLIMCYVVLECTIHIRKSKASLATQEFLGSLFQAWGTIMARYPLIVLPVYIELTTDPVQLWSAPESRAMREKAFHDAHFDPFYRTNHHYYNSLLFGEQNFSGIISKDLIIELLELQQKIQAIEFWSDELNRSARLKDVCYAPLNPGNPSLTDCAVNSLPQYFQNSIDNLNAKANMTELGVTKKVDWRDHFIYCVNSPLSFKDITALGMSCMADYCGPVFPFLAEYTTAEALILTFSLNNYTRTDVKFKVVEEWERRFLKFVQEYQKNTNTNVTFAYMAERSLEDEINRTTAEDIPIFMISYAVDSKFLVGLGGILVVGCSVMASMGFYAWIGVPSSLVILQVVPFLVLAVGADNIFIFVLE
;
A
#
# COMPACT_ATOMS: atom_id res chain seq x y z
N MET A 1 71.42 -34.02 30.98
CA MET A 1 70.41 -33.01 30.55
C MET A 1 69.05 -33.69 30.54
N SER A 2 68.03 -33.05 31.09
CA SER A 2 66.74 -33.71 31.42
C SER A 2 65.54 -32.87 30.98
N TYR A 3 64.39 -33.53 30.81
CA TYR A 3 63.06 -32.96 30.53
C TYR A 3 62.95 -31.94 29.38
N PHE A 4 62.68 -32.46 28.17
CA PHE A 4 62.00 -31.69 27.11
C PHE A 4 61.05 -32.58 26.27
N ARG A 5 60.09 -33.23 26.94
CA ARG A 5 58.95 -33.93 26.31
C ARG A 5 57.68 -33.73 27.14
N LEU A 6 56.53 -33.79 26.45
CA LEU A 6 55.17 -33.85 26.98
C LEU A 6 54.73 -32.66 27.86
N LEU A 7 54.22 -31.60 27.22
CA LEU A 7 53.02 -30.88 27.69
C LEU A 7 52.32 -30.08 26.57
N LYS A 8 52.12 -30.70 25.39
CA LYS A 8 51.00 -30.29 24.53
C LYS A 8 49.73 -30.82 25.17
N VAL A 9 49.05 -29.98 25.96
CA VAL A 9 47.68 -30.26 26.41
C VAL A 9 46.78 -30.18 25.19
N LEU A 10 46.52 -31.33 24.57
CA LEU A 10 45.48 -31.45 23.55
C LEU A 10 44.13 -31.24 24.23
N ALA A 11 43.50 -30.10 23.99
CA ALA A 11 42.08 -29.88 24.27
C ALA A 11 41.20 -30.66 23.27
N SER A 12 41.54 -31.93 23.04
CA SER A 12 40.74 -32.87 22.25
C SER A 12 39.62 -33.37 23.15
N ALA A 13 38.37 -33.09 22.80
CA ALA A 13 37.25 -33.78 23.39
C ALA A 13 37.34 -35.26 22.96
N GLN A 14 37.58 -36.15 23.92
CA GLN A 14 37.52 -37.58 23.69
C GLN A 14 36.04 -37.93 23.46
N HIS A 15 35.72 -38.48 22.29
CA HIS A 15 34.34 -38.76 21.87
C HIS A 15 34.19 -40.25 21.60
N GLU A 16 33.58 -40.95 22.55
CA GLU A 16 33.39 -42.40 22.52
C GLU A 16 31.87 -42.71 22.57
N PRO A 17 31.36 -43.65 21.76
CA PRO A 17 29.94 -44.00 21.78
C PRO A 17 29.44 -44.40 23.18
N GLY A 18 28.31 -43.82 23.60
CA GLY A 18 27.73 -44.05 24.93
C GLY A 18 28.29 -43.19 26.06
N TYR A 19 29.16 -42.21 25.77
CA TYR A 19 29.63 -41.21 26.73
C TYR A 19 29.00 -39.83 26.51
N CYS A 20 28.70 -39.17 27.63
CA CYS A 20 28.19 -37.81 27.73
C CYS A 20 29.36 -36.80 27.80
N SER A 21 29.14 -35.59 27.30
CA SER A 21 30.06 -34.46 27.47
C SER A 21 29.72 -33.55 28.67
N PHE A 22 28.48 -33.65 29.16
CA PHE A 22 27.95 -32.92 30.31
C PHE A 22 26.86 -33.73 31.03
N TYR A 23 26.68 -33.46 32.32
CA TYR A 23 25.64 -34.05 33.17
C TYR A 23 25.40 -33.14 34.39
N GLU A 24 24.16 -33.04 34.89
CA GLU A 24 23.72 -32.05 35.89
C GLU A 24 23.91 -30.56 35.51
N ASP A 25 23.44 -29.68 36.39
CA ASP A 25 23.28 -28.23 36.22
C ASP A 25 24.20 -27.51 37.23
N CYS A 26 25.12 -26.66 36.74
CA CYS A 26 26.10 -25.97 37.60
C CYS A 26 25.67 -24.56 38.03
N GLY A 27 24.50 -24.08 37.61
CA GLY A 27 24.00 -22.74 37.93
C GLY A 27 23.58 -21.94 36.70
N LEU A 28 23.43 -20.62 36.89
CA LEU A 28 23.04 -19.67 35.85
C LEU A 28 24.24 -19.28 34.97
N ASN A 29 23.98 -19.03 33.69
CA ASN A 29 24.97 -18.49 32.76
C ASN A 29 25.31 -17.03 33.13
N PRO A 30 26.55 -16.71 33.56
CA PRO A 30 26.92 -15.34 33.92
C PRO A 30 27.04 -14.40 32.71
N ALA A 31 26.93 -14.90 31.48
CA ALA A 31 26.95 -14.11 30.25
C ALA A 31 25.55 -13.80 29.68
N VAL A 32 24.46 -14.15 30.39
CA VAL A 32 23.08 -13.93 29.92
C VAL A 32 22.24 -13.29 31.03
N GLU A 33 21.97 -11.99 30.88
CA GLU A 33 21.10 -11.22 31.76
C GLU A 33 19.71 -11.01 31.13
N GLY A 34 18.67 -10.83 31.96
CA GLY A 34 17.32 -10.46 31.50
C GLY A 34 16.52 -11.55 30.76
N ALA A 35 16.90 -12.82 30.84
CA ALA A 35 16.16 -13.92 30.20
C ALA A 35 14.85 -14.26 30.93
N LEU A 36 13.76 -14.46 30.17
CA LEU A 36 12.42 -14.84 30.68
C LEU A 36 12.39 -16.18 31.43
N ILE A 37 13.33 -17.08 31.12
CA ILE A 37 13.49 -18.38 31.76
C ILE A 37 14.95 -18.44 32.28
N PRO A 38 15.20 -18.88 33.53
CA PRO A 38 16.55 -18.89 34.11
C PRO A 38 17.55 -19.65 33.20
N PRO A 39 18.59 -18.97 32.67
CA PRO A 39 19.48 -19.53 31.65
C PRO A 39 20.52 -20.44 32.29
N ARG A 40 20.11 -21.65 32.69
CA ARG A 40 20.97 -22.61 33.40
C ARG A 40 21.93 -23.34 32.46
N VAL A 41 23.15 -23.62 32.93
CA VAL A 41 24.23 -24.24 32.16
C VAL A 41 24.55 -25.67 32.66
N PRO A 42 24.77 -26.64 31.77
CA PRO A 42 25.22 -27.98 32.15
C PRO A 42 26.63 -28.01 32.75
N CYS A 43 26.87 -28.85 33.76
CA CYS A 43 28.23 -29.14 34.21
C CYS A 43 28.98 -29.93 33.12
N LYS A 44 30.22 -29.54 32.80
CA LYS A 44 31.11 -30.41 32.02
C LYS A 44 31.48 -31.64 32.84
N ASP A 45 31.05 -32.81 32.39
CA ASP A 45 31.20 -34.10 33.08
C ASP A 45 31.29 -35.19 31.99
N TYR A 46 32.47 -35.79 31.84
CA TYR A 46 32.69 -36.88 30.89
C TYR A 46 32.45 -38.23 31.57
N ARG A 47 31.27 -38.78 31.35
CA ARG A 47 30.79 -40.02 31.97
C ARG A 47 30.04 -40.89 30.97
N LYS A 48 29.86 -42.17 31.29
CA LYS A 48 28.94 -43.03 30.54
C LYS A 48 27.49 -42.55 30.72
N ALA A 49 26.66 -42.72 29.70
CA ALA A 49 25.22 -42.49 29.78
C ALA A 49 24.55 -43.30 30.90
N VAL A 50 23.48 -42.75 31.48
CA VAL A 50 22.81 -43.26 32.68
C VAL A 50 21.47 -43.89 32.30
N ASN A 51 21.14 -45.06 32.86
CA ASN A 51 19.83 -45.69 32.68
C ASN A 51 18.74 -44.82 33.34
N VAL A 52 17.66 -44.57 32.60
CA VAL A 52 16.55 -43.74 33.04
C VAL A 52 15.42 -44.64 33.58
N THR A 53 15.01 -44.41 34.83
CA THR A 53 14.00 -45.22 35.55
C THR A 53 13.06 -44.33 36.40
N GLY A 54 11.90 -44.87 36.78
CA GLY A 54 10.91 -44.22 37.64
C GLY A 54 10.43 -42.86 37.11
N ASP A 55 10.27 -41.89 38.02
CA ASP A 55 9.85 -40.51 37.71
C ASP A 55 10.71 -39.84 36.62
N HIS A 56 12.00 -40.19 36.55
CA HIS A 56 12.90 -39.67 35.53
C HIS A 56 12.54 -40.21 34.13
N TYR A 57 12.07 -41.47 34.04
CA TYR A 57 11.65 -42.09 32.78
C TYR A 57 10.31 -41.55 32.28
N GLU A 58 9.30 -41.43 33.15
CA GLU A 58 8.02 -40.85 32.73
C GLU A 58 8.16 -39.36 32.36
N LEU A 59 9.00 -38.58 33.06
CA LEU A 59 9.33 -37.24 32.60
C LEU A 59 10.04 -37.27 31.23
N PHE A 60 11.03 -38.15 31.04
CA PHE A 60 11.79 -38.26 29.78
C PHE A 60 10.89 -38.61 28.60
N LYS A 61 9.99 -39.57 28.78
CA LYS A 61 8.96 -40.00 27.83
C LYS A 61 7.94 -38.88 27.51
N SER A 62 7.62 -38.01 28.47
CA SER A 62 6.72 -36.86 28.22
C SER A 62 7.37 -35.68 27.48
N VAL A 63 8.69 -35.48 27.64
CA VAL A 63 9.43 -34.36 27.02
C VAL A 63 10.08 -34.76 25.70
N CYS A 64 10.65 -35.96 25.64
CA CYS A 64 11.42 -36.54 24.53
C CYS A 64 10.93 -37.96 24.14
N PRO A 65 9.63 -38.18 23.84
CA PRO A 65 9.04 -39.51 23.59
C PRO A 65 9.77 -40.34 22.53
N MET A 66 10.19 -39.70 21.44
CA MET A 66 10.95 -40.27 20.32
C MET A 66 12.34 -40.82 20.67
N LEU A 67 12.84 -40.60 21.90
CA LEU A 67 14.09 -41.20 22.40
C LEU A 67 13.84 -42.26 23.50
N ALA A 68 12.60 -42.46 23.93
CA ALA A 68 12.26 -43.43 24.98
C ALA A 68 12.11 -44.84 24.39
N HIS A 69 12.98 -45.76 24.81
CA HIS A 69 13.03 -47.13 24.29
C HIS A 69 12.42 -48.16 25.25
N GLY A 70 12.36 -47.84 26.55
CA GLY A 70 11.90 -48.70 27.63
C GLY A 70 12.40 -48.20 28.98
N GLU A 71 11.68 -48.47 30.08
CA GLU A 71 12.16 -48.12 31.41
C GLU A 71 13.39 -48.96 31.76
N GLY A 72 14.47 -48.33 32.24
CA GLY A 72 15.73 -49.00 32.54
C GLY A 72 16.56 -49.40 31.31
N GLU A 73 15.95 -49.53 30.13
CA GLU A 73 16.66 -49.73 28.85
C GLU A 73 17.07 -48.41 28.20
N THR A 74 16.33 -47.32 28.46
CA THR A 74 16.64 -45.98 27.93
C THR A 74 17.89 -45.42 28.62
N LEU A 75 18.95 -45.19 27.84
CA LEU A 75 20.18 -44.50 28.25
C LEU A 75 20.11 -43.01 27.90
N ALA A 76 20.39 -42.12 28.84
CA ALA A 76 20.39 -40.68 28.60
C ALA A 76 21.60 -39.95 29.20
N CYS A 77 21.87 -38.76 28.66
CA CYS A 77 22.89 -37.80 29.09
C CYS A 77 22.27 -36.53 29.69
N CYS A 78 21.22 -36.70 30.50
CA CYS A 78 20.58 -35.61 31.23
C CYS A 78 20.10 -36.06 32.62
N SER A 79 19.98 -35.10 33.54
CA SER A 79 19.31 -35.29 34.84
C SER A 79 17.86 -34.81 34.81
N ILE A 80 17.06 -35.22 35.80
CA ILE A 80 15.66 -34.82 35.93
C ILE A 80 15.50 -33.28 36.00
N ARG A 81 16.43 -32.56 36.65
CA ARG A 81 16.44 -31.08 36.72
C ARG A 81 16.67 -30.45 35.35
N GLN A 82 17.68 -30.95 34.63
CA GLN A 82 18.02 -30.53 33.27
C GLN A 82 16.87 -30.75 32.28
N LEU A 83 16.05 -31.77 32.53
CA LEU A 83 14.89 -32.16 31.75
C LEU A 83 13.63 -31.34 32.09
N THR A 84 13.37 -31.05 33.37
CA THR A 84 12.33 -30.07 33.77
C THR A 84 12.64 -28.69 33.19
N ALA A 85 13.91 -28.26 33.19
CA ALA A 85 14.32 -27.01 32.54
C ALA A 85 14.08 -27.02 31.01
N LEU A 86 14.26 -28.18 30.36
CA LEU A 86 13.92 -28.35 28.95
C LEU A 86 12.41 -28.23 28.70
N GLN A 87 11.60 -28.88 29.53
CA GLN A 87 10.14 -28.80 29.46
C GLN A 87 9.66 -27.35 29.54
N SER A 88 10.11 -26.59 30.54
CA SER A 88 9.79 -25.17 30.69
C SER A 88 10.23 -24.32 29.50
N SER A 89 11.43 -24.57 28.96
CA SER A 89 11.95 -23.87 27.77
C SER A 89 11.11 -24.15 26.51
N LEU A 90 10.67 -25.39 26.33
CA LEU A 90 9.84 -25.79 25.20
C LEU A 90 8.37 -25.35 25.31
N THR A 91 7.87 -24.96 26.49
CA THR A 91 6.46 -24.61 26.69
C THR A 91 5.94 -23.56 25.71
N LEU A 92 6.66 -22.44 25.54
CA LEU A 92 6.24 -21.36 24.65
C LEU A 92 6.27 -21.80 23.18
N SER A 93 7.34 -22.46 22.75
CA SER A 93 7.47 -22.97 21.38
C SER A 93 6.43 -24.05 21.06
N LYS A 94 6.14 -24.97 21.98
CA LYS A 94 5.08 -25.96 21.80
C LYS A 94 3.70 -25.30 21.73
N ALA A 95 3.41 -24.26 22.51
CA ALA A 95 2.14 -23.54 22.42
C ALA A 95 1.89 -22.90 21.04
N VAL A 96 2.95 -22.48 20.34
CA VAL A 96 2.86 -21.99 18.94
C VAL A 96 2.78 -23.16 17.95
N LEU A 97 3.66 -24.16 18.08
CA LEU A 97 3.84 -25.22 17.09
C LEU A 97 2.80 -26.33 17.14
N ILE A 98 2.06 -26.52 18.25
CA ILE A 98 1.08 -27.62 18.43
C ILE A 98 -0.08 -27.60 17.41
N ARG A 99 -0.25 -26.51 16.64
CA ARG A 99 -1.10 -26.47 15.44
C ARG A 99 -0.71 -27.54 14.40
N CYS A 100 0.53 -28.01 14.40
CA CYS A 100 0.98 -29.21 13.72
C CYS A 100 1.85 -30.05 14.68
N PRO A 101 1.32 -31.14 15.26
CA PRO A 101 2.07 -31.96 16.24
C PRO A 101 3.45 -32.41 15.73
N SER A 102 3.56 -32.83 14.47
CA SER A 102 4.83 -33.21 13.85
C SER A 102 5.88 -32.09 13.87
N CYS A 103 5.48 -30.82 13.74
CA CYS A 103 6.40 -29.69 13.86
C CYS A 103 6.83 -29.46 15.31
N ALA A 104 5.91 -29.61 16.27
CA ALA A 104 6.22 -29.49 17.70
C ALA A 104 7.15 -30.62 18.20
N ASP A 105 6.97 -31.84 17.68
CA ASP A 105 7.79 -33.00 18.02
C ASP A 105 9.16 -32.98 17.32
N ASN A 106 9.23 -32.58 16.05
CA ASN A 106 10.51 -32.36 15.36
C ASN A 106 11.33 -31.23 16.02
N PHE A 107 10.69 -30.14 16.45
CA PHE A 107 11.33 -29.07 17.20
C PHE A 107 11.85 -29.57 18.56
N ALA A 108 11.03 -30.34 19.29
CA ALA A 108 11.48 -30.98 20.53
C ALA A 108 12.64 -31.96 20.29
N HIS A 109 12.64 -32.71 19.18
CA HIS A 109 13.70 -33.65 18.81
C HIS A 109 15.05 -32.99 18.62
N ILE A 110 15.12 -31.85 17.94
CA ILE A 110 16.35 -31.05 17.85
C ILE A 110 16.86 -30.70 19.25
N HIS A 111 16.00 -30.18 20.14
CA HIS A 111 16.42 -29.79 21.49
C HIS A 111 16.71 -30.96 22.46
N CYS A 112 16.15 -32.15 22.23
CA CYS A 112 16.48 -33.37 22.96
C CYS A 112 17.82 -33.97 22.48
N VAL A 113 18.08 -34.02 21.17
CA VAL A 113 19.26 -34.66 20.54
C VAL A 113 20.52 -33.79 20.55
N VAL A 114 20.37 -32.46 20.71
CA VAL A 114 21.51 -31.56 20.99
C VAL A 114 22.13 -31.83 22.38
N ARG A 115 21.52 -32.69 23.21
CA ARG A 115 22.20 -33.40 24.31
C ARG A 115 22.61 -34.80 23.81
N PRO A 116 23.85 -35.25 24.04
CA PRO A 116 24.54 -36.16 23.12
C PRO A 116 23.85 -37.52 22.91
N VAL A 117 23.19 -37.66 21.76
CA VAL A 117 22.59 -38.88 21.19
C VAL A 117 22.79 -38.85 19.65
N PRO A 118 23.07 -39.98 18.95
CA PRO A 118 23.29 -39.99 17.50
C PRO A 118 22.01 -39.74 16.66
N VAL A 119 22.19 -39.33 15.40
CA VAL A 119 21.18 -38.57 14.62
C VAL A 119 20.77 -39.23 13.30
N ARG A 120 19.49 -39.05 12.89
CA ARG A 120 19.03 -38.99 11.49
C ARG A 120 17.77 -38.10 11.39
N SER A 121 17.52 -37.47 10.24
CA SER A 121 16.50 -36.42 10.04
C SER A 121 15.94 -36.39 8.61
N GLN A 122 14.70 -35.91 8.44
CA GLN A 122 14.11 -35.53 7.13
C GLN A 122 12.84 -34.66 7.33
N ASP A 123 12.53 -33.79 6.35
CA ASP A 123 11.65 -32.63 6.52
C ASP A 123 10.26 -32.73 5.86
N CYS A 124 9.32 -31.86 6.27
CA CYS A 124 7.88 -32.04 6.04
C CYS A 124 7.26 -31.30 4.82
N GLU A 125 7.99 -30.44 4.10
CA GLU A 125 7.43 -29.58 3.04
C GLU A 125 6.73 -30.35 1.90
N GLN A 126 7.18 -31.59 1.63
CA GLN A 126 6.64 -32.48 0.61
C GLN A 126 5.22 -33.00 0.90
N SER A 127 4.60 -32.63 2.03
CA SER A 127 3.27 -33.08 2.45
C SER A 127 2.10 -32.34 1.78
N CYS A 128 2.37 -31.21 1.12
CA CYS A 128 1.34 -30.36 0.53
C CYS A 128 1.01 -30.76 -0.92
N PRO A 129 -0.27 -30.95 -1.30
CA PRO A 129 -0.65 -31.13 -2.70
C PRO A 129 -0.45 -29.82 -3.48
N ALA A 130 0.04 -29.91 -4.72
CA ALA A 130 0.28 -28.74 -5.57
C ALA A 130 -1.04 -28.03 -5.94
N VAL A 131 -1.12 -26.73 -5.65
CA VAL A 131 -2.23 -25.87 -6.05
C VAL A 131 -2.14 -25.60 -7.56
N PRO A 132 -3.22 -25.76 -8.35
CA PRO A 132 -3.20 -25.45 -9.78
C PRO A 132 -2.96 -23.95 -10.00
N GLN A 133 -2.09 -23.61 -10.94
CA GLN A 133 -1.79 -22.22 -11.28
C GLN A 133 -3.01 -21.49 -11.87
N PRO A 134 -3.16 -20.18 -11.64
CA PRO A 134 -4.24 -19.39 -12.24
C PRO A 134 -4.15 -19.37 -13.78
N PRO A 135 -5.29 -19.19 -14.49
CA PRO A 135 -5.32 -19.20 -15.94
C PRO A 135 -4.48 -18.04 -16.53
N PRO A 136 -3.83 -18.25 -17.69
CA PRO A 136 -2.96 -17.25 -18.31
C PRO A 136 -3.74 -16.03 -18.83
N LEU A 137 -3.02 -14.91 -18.94
CA LEU A 137 -3.51 -13.62 -19.44
C LEU A 137 -4.17 -13.70 -20.84
N PRO A 138 -5.11 -12.79 -21.16
CA PRO A 138 -5.78 -12.77 -22.47
C PRO A 138 -4.78 -12.59 -23.61
N LYS A 139 -5.04 -13.30 -24.71
CA LYS A 139 -4.19 -13.33 -25.91
C LYS A 139 -4.43 -12.08 -26.79
N PRO A 140 -3.46 -11.71 -27.65
CA PRO A 140 -3.63 -10.61 -28.62
C PRO A 140 -4.84 -10.84 -29.54
N PHE A 141 -5.28 -9.77 -30.20
CA PHE A 141 -6.50 -9.73 -31.03
C PHE A 141 -6.42 -10.69 -32.24
N MET A 142 -6.95 -11.89 -32.07
CA MET A 142 -7.00 -12.94 -33.09
C MET A 142 -8.43 -13.13 -33.60
N ASN A 143 -8.60 -13.19 -34.92
CA ASN A 143 -9.85 -13.62 -35.53
C ASN A 143 -9.73 -15.10 -35.94
N GLY A 144 -10.23 -15.99 -35.09
CA GLY A 144 -10.11 -17.45 -35.24
C GLY A 144 -8.67 -17.94 -35.05
N ARG A 145 -7.93 -18.10 -36.15
CA ARG A 145 -6.50 -18.50 -36.17
C ARG A 145 -5.58 -17.45 -36.81
N LEU A 146 -6.13 -16.34 -37.30
CA LEU A 146 -5.37 -15.28 -37.96
C LEU A 146 -5.29 -14.04 -37.08
N ASP A 147 -4.24 -13.26 -37.26
CA ASP A 147 -4.13 -11.93 -36.66
C ASP A 147 -5.28 -11.03 -37.15
N GLY A 148 -5.96 -10.35 -36.23
CA GLY A 148 -7.09 -9.49 -36.58
C GLY A 148 -6.70 -8.30 -37.46
N VAL A 149 -5.47 -7.77 -37.34
CA VAL A 149 -4.94 -6.70 -38.18
C VAL A 149 -4.73 -7.19 -39.62
N LEU A 150 -4.27 -8.44 -39.79
CA LEU A 150 -4.15 -9.06 -41.11
C LEU A 150 -5.52 -9.22 -41.79
N VAL A 151 -6.53 -9.67 -41.04
CA VAL A 151 -7.90 -9.82 -41.59
C VAL A 151 -8.52 -8.46 -41.98
N ILE A 152 -8.36 -7.43 -41.14
CA ILE A 152 -8.80 -6.06 -41.46
C ILE A 152 -8.11 -5.54 -42.73
N SER A 153 -6.80 -5.77 -42.85
CA SER A 153 -6.01 -5.36 -44.02
C SER A 153 -6.53 -6.02 -45.31
N ILE A 154 -6.79 -7.32 -45.29
CA ILE A 154 -7.33 -8.07 -46.43
C ILE A 154 -8.71 -7.53 -46.85
N ILE A 155 -9.59 -7.24 -45.89
CA ILE A 155 -10.92 -6.66 -46.15
C ILE A 155 -10.77 -5.30 -46.85
N ILE A 156 -9.94 -4.39 -46.31
CA ILE A 156 -9.72 -3.05 -46.88
C ILE A 156 -9.16 -3.13 -48.30
N PHE A 157 -8.12 -3.93 -48.54
CA PHE A 157 -7.55 -4.09 -49.88
C PHE A 157 -8.55 -4.70 -50.87
N SER A 158 -9.34 -5.70 -50.46
CA SER A 158 -10.37 -6.30 -51.32
C SER A 158 -11.47 -5.30 -51.71
N TYR A 159 -11.88 -4.45 -50.77
CA TYR A 159 -12.89 -3.41 -51.00
C TYR A 159 -12.38 -2.29 -51.91
N ILE A 160 -11.15 -1.81 -51.68
CA ILE A 160 -10.51 -0.80 -52.55
C ILE A 160 -10.32 -1.36 -53.96
N PHE A 161 -9.85 -2.60 -54.11
CA PHE A 161 -9.72 -3.25 -55.41
C PHE A 161 -11.07 -3.38 -56.12
N PHE A 162 -12.13 -3.79 -55.40
CA PHE A 162 -13.49 -3.85 -55.94
C PHE A 162 -14.00 -2.48 -56.39
N LEU A 163 -13.81 -1.42 -55.59
CA LEU A 163 -14.18 -0.06 -55.98
C LEU A 163 -13.43 0.43 -57.22
N ILE A 164 -12.12 0.16 -57.32
CA ILE A 164 -11.33 0.52 -58.51
C ILE A 164 -11.83 -0.24 -59.75
N MET A 165 -12.06 -1.54 -59.64
CA MET A 165 -12.60 -2.35 -60.74
C MET A 165 -14.01 -1.88 -61.15
N CYS A 166 -14.88 -1.58 -60.19
CA CYS A 166 -16.20 -1.00 -60.46
C CYS A 166 -16.10 0.38 -61.11
N TYR A 167 -15.19 1.25 -60.67
CA TYR A 167 -14.97 2.57 -61.25
C TYR A 167 -14.48 2.48 -62.71
N VAL A 168 -13.49 1.62 -62.99
CA VAL A 168 -12.98 1.38 -64.35
C VAL A 168 -14.09 0.84 -65.27
N VAL A 169 -14.89 -0.12 -64.79
CA VAL A 169 -16.05 -0.63 -65.54
C VAL A 169 -17.12 0.44 -65.74
N LEU A 170 -17.39 1.30 -64.74
CA LEU A 170 -18.32 2.41 -64.87
C LEU A 170 -17.85 3.45 -65.88
N GLU A 171 -16.60 3.92 -65.81
CA GLU A 171 -16.02 4.87 -66.78
C GLU A 171 -16.14 4.33 -68.22
N CYS A 172 -15.71 3.08 -68.45
CA CYS A 172 -15.86 2.42 -69.75
C CYS A 172 -17.32 2.29 -70.24
N THR A 173 -18.31 2.40 -69.34
CA THR A 173 -19.75 2.30 -69.67
C THR A 173 -20.45 3.67 -69.72
N ILE A 174 -19.98 4.68 -68.97
CA ILE A 174 -20.66 5.96 -68.73
C ILE A 174 -20.20 7.09 -69.66
N HIS A 175 -19.09 6.90 -70.39
CA HIS A 175 -18.55 7.88 -71.36
C HIS A 175 -19.53 8.31 -72.49
N ILE A 176 -20.73 7.72 -72.55
CA ILE A 176 -21.83 8.04 -73.49
C ILE A 176 -22.91 8.97 -72.86
N ARG A 177 -22.97 9.21 -71.54
CA ARG A 177 -24.14 9.90 -70.93
C ARG A 177 -23.86 10.78 -69.70
N LYS A 178 -23.31 11.99 -69.91
CA LYS A 178 -23.25 13.04 -68.86
C LYS A 178 -24.64 13.63 -68.59
N SER A 179 -25.09 13.62 -67.33
CA SER A 179 -26.45 14.00 -66.90
C SER A 179 -26.53 15.44 -66.35
N LYS A 180 -27.69 16.09 -66.49
CA LYS A 180 -27.97 17.45 -65.96
C LYS A 180 -28.13 17.52 -64.43
N ALA A 181 -28.06 16.39 -63.72
CA ALA A 181 -28.35 16.30 -62.29
C ALA A 181 -27.43 17.12 -61.36
N SER A 182 -26.21 17.47 -61.80
CA SER A 182 -25.28 18.30 -61.02
C SER A 182 -25.90 19.65 -60.65
N LEU A 183 -26.57 20.29 -61.61
CA LEU A 183 -27.00 21.69 -61.50
C LEU A 183 -28.08 21.87 -60.42
N ALA A 184 -29.12 21.04 -60.44
CA ALA A 184 -30.19 21.07 -59.42
C ALA A 184 -29.68 20.74 -58.01
N THR A 185 -28.62 19.91 -57.91
CA THR A 185 -27.99 19.58 -56.62
C THR A 185 -27.19 20.79 -56.09
N GLN A 186 -26.51 21.52 -56.98
CA GLN A 186 -25.81 22.76 -56.66
C GLN A 186 -26.78 23.89 -56.27
N GLU A 187 -27.91 24.05 -56.98
CA GLU A 187 -28.95 25.03 -56.62
C GLU A 187 -29.54 24.73 -55.23
N PHE A 188 -29.85 23.46 -54.94
CA PHE A 188 -30.36 23.05 -53.63
C PHE A 188 -29.36 23.33 -52.51
N LEU A 189 -28.10 22.89 -52.65
CA LEU A 189 -27.05 23.16 -51.65
C LEU A 189 -26.76 24.66 -51.51
N GLY A 190 -26.75 25.41 -52.61
CA GLY A 190 -26.58 26.87 -52.60
C GLY A 190 -27.66 27.58 -51.78
N SER A 191 -28.93 27.19 -51.95
CA SER A 191 -30.04 27.72 -51.15
C SER A 191 -29.88 27.43 -49.65
N LEU A 192 -29.35 26.25 -49.31
CA LEU A 192 -29.19 25.77 -47.95
C LEU A 192 -28.01 26.46 -47.24
N PHE A 193 -26.88 26.67 -47.95
CA PHE A 193 -25.76 27.43 -47.44
C PHE A 193 -26.03 28.95 -47.37
N GLN A 194 -26.82 29.53 -48.29
CA GLN A 194 -27.29 30.93 -48.15
C GLN A 194 -28.15 31.11 -46.89
N ALA A 195 -29.08 30.19 -46.64
CA ALA A 195 -29.91 30.22 -45.43
C ALA A 195 -29.05 30.12 -44.15
N TRP A 196 -28.05 29.24 -44.14
CA TRP A 196 -27.16 29.03 -42.98
C TRP A 196 -26.17 30.20 -42.74
N GLY A 197 -25.51 30.69 -43.79
CA GLY A 197 -24.55 31.80 -43.70
C GLY A 197 -25.19 33.09 -43.18
N THR A 198 -26.46 33.33 -43.55
CA THR A 198 -27.26 34.48 -43.10
C THR A 198 -27.56 34.44 -41.59
N ILE A 199 -27.57 33.27 -40.97
CA ILE A 199 -27.71 33.12 -39.51
C ILE A 199 -26.39 33.49 -38.81
N MET A 200 -25.27 32.91 -39.24
CA MET A 200 -23.96 33.14 -38.61
C MET A 200 -23.47 34.59 -38.76
N ALA A 201 -23.76 35.21 -39.91
CA ALA A 201 -23.48 36.63 -40.19
C ALA A 201 -24.30 37.62 -39.34
N ARG A 202 -24.88 37.18 -38.21
CA ARG A 202 -25.62 38.00 -37.24
C ARG A 202 -25.09 37.91 -35.79
N TYR A 203 -24.14 37.02 -35.44
CA TYR A 203 -23.80 36.69 -34.03
C TYR A 203 -22.44 37.15 -33.41
N PRO A 204 -21.25 37.00 -34.04
CA PRO A 204 -20.01 36.66 -33.30
C PRO A 204 -19.29 37.62 -32.31
N LEU A 205 -19.78 38.80 -31.89
CA LEU A 205 -19.07 39.58 -30.82
C LEU A 205 -19.13 38.94 -29.41
N ILE A 206 -19.80 37.79 -29.24
CA ILE A 206 -19.73 36.94 -28.02
C ILE A 206 -18.53 35.96 -28.08
N VAL A 207 -17.91 35.78 -29.24
CA VAL A 207 -16.92 34.71 -29.47
C VAL A 207 -15.58 34.96 -28.77
N LEU A 208 -15.28 36.18 -28.35
CA LEU A 208 -14.01 36.50 -27.68
C LEU A 208 -14.17 37.55 -26.57
N PRO A 209 -13.42 37.44 -25.45
CA PRO A 209 -12.65 36.29 -24.97
C PRO A 209 -13.37 35.56 -23.82
N VAL A 210 -13.42 34.22 -23.89
CA VAL A 210 -13.75 33.35 -22.74
C VAL A 210 -12.44 32.78 -22.18
N TYR A 211 -12.40 32.50 -20.88
CA TYR A 211 -11.26 31.85 -20.23
C TYR A 211 -11.08 30.44 -20.81
N ILE A 212 -10.04 30.23 -21.63
CA ILE A 212 -9.76 28.91 -22.20
C ILE A 212 -9.10 28.06 -21.11
N GLU A 213 -9.86 27.15 -20.51
CA GLU A 213 -9.31 26.14 -19.61
C GLU A 213 -8.44 25.18 -20.43
N LEU A 214 -7.15 25.12 -20.05
CA LEU A 214 -6.13 24.37 -20.76
C LEU A 214 -5.77 23.10 -19.97
N THR A 215 -6.28 21.94 -20.38
CA THR A 215 -5.87 20.67 -19.78
C THR A 215 -4.40 20.43 -20.10
N THR A 216 -3.58 20.52 -19.06
CA THR A 216 -2.16 20.18 -19.07
C THR A 216 -1.86 18.83 -18.43
N ASP A 217 -2.85 18.22 -17.74
CA ASP A 217 -2.76 16.86 -17.21
C ASP A 217 -2.76 15.82 -18.35
N PRO A 218 -1.69 15.02 -18.51
CA PRO A 218 -1.65 13.96 -19.51
C PRO A 218 -2.68 12.86 -19.25
N VAL A 219 -3.11 12.60 -18.01
CA VAL A 219 -4.08 11.52 -17.72
C VAL A 219 -5.43 11.85 -18.36
N GLN A 220 -5.93 13.08 -18.17
CA GLN A 220 -7.12 13.59 -18.83
C GLN A 220 -6.97 13.71 -20.35
N LEU A 221 -5.76 13.98 -20.86
CA LEU A 221 -5.50 14.11 -22.31
C LEU A 221 -5.56 12.77 -23.05
N TRP A 222 -5.04 11.71 -22.44
CA TRP A 222 -4.82 10.41 -23.09
C TRP A 222 -5.82 9.32 -22.67
N SER A 223 -6.63 9.56 -21.63
CA SER A 223 -7.62 8.61 -21.12
C SER A 223 -9.03 9.17 -21.27
N ALA A 224 -9.89 8.51 -22.06
CA ALA A 224 -11.28 8.95 -22.20
C ALA A 224 -12.00 8.91 -20.83
N PRO A 225 -12.79 9.93 -20.45
CA PRO A 225 -13.38 10.05 -19.11
C PRO A 225 -14.31 8.89 -18.76
N GLU A 226 -15.09 8.41 -19.75
CA GLU A 226 -15.94 7.23 -19.61
C GLU A 226 -15.23 5.89 -19.83
N SER A 227 -13.89 5.87 -19.96
CA SER A 227 -13.14 4.61 -20.05
C SER A 227 -13.26 3.82 -18.75
N ARG A 228 -13.14 2.49 -18.84
CA ARG A 228 -13.11 1.63 -17.64
C ARG A 228 -11.99 2.05 -16.68
N ALA A 229 -10.81 2.38 -17.21
CA ALA A 229 -9.67 2.83 -16.40
C ALA A 229 -9.93 4.17 -15.70
N MET A 230 -10.58 5.14 -16.35
CA MET A 230 -10.95 6.40 -15.70
C MET A 230 -12.08 6.21 -14.67
N ARG A 231 -13.01 5.27 -14.88
CA ARG A 231 -14.03 4.93 -13.88
C ARG A 231 -13.45 4.16 -12.69
N GLU A 232 -12.50 3.27 -12.91
CA GLU A 232 -11.76 2.58 -11.84
C GLU A 232 -10.84 3.55 -11.08
N LYS A 233 -10.19 4.51 -11.77
CA LYS A 233 -9.41 5.59 -11.14
C LYS A 233 -10.30 6.57 -10.37
N ALA A 234 -11.41 7.04 -10.95
CA ALA A 234 -12.32 7.95 -10.26
C ALA A 234 -12.98 7.29 -9.04
N PHE A 235 -13.31 5.99 -9.14
CA PHE A 235 -13.70 5.20 -7.98
C PHE A 235 -12.57 5.15 -6.94
N HIS A 236 -11.33 4.86 -7.35
CA HIS A 236 -10.20 4.79 -6.42
C HIS A 236 -9.90 6.14 -5.74
N ASP A 237 -9.64 7.20 -6.52
CA ASP A 237 -9.32 8.54 -6.01
C ASP A 237 -10.42 9.08 -5.09
N ALA A 238 -11.71 8.79 -5.37
CA ALA A 238 -12.84 9.25 -4.54
C ALA A 238 -13.10 8.40 -3.28
N HIS A 239 -12.43 7.25 -3.11
CA HIS A 239 -12.54 6.40 -1.91
C HIS A 239 -11.21 6.26 -1.13
N PHE A 240 -10.06 6.60 -1.74
CA PHE A 240 -8.72 6.31 -1.23
C PHE A 240 -7.66 7.41 -1.49
N ASP A 241 -8.07 8.59 -1.96
CA ASP A 241 -7.24 9.73 -2.40
C ASP A 241 -6.34 9.47 -3.63
N PRO A 242 -5.84 10.53 -4.32
CA PRO A 242 -4.98 10.38 -5.49
C PRO A 242 -3.56 9.88 -5.15
N PHE A 243 -3.01 9.02 -6.01
CA PHE A 243 -1.65 8.47 -5.87
C PHE A 243 -0.54 9.53 -5.66
N TYR A 244 0.30 9.24 -4.67
CA TYR A 244 1.46 10.00 -4.20
C TYR A 244 2.69 9.93 -5.17
N ARG A 245 3.78 10.65 -4.83
CA ARG A 245 5.02 10.73 -5.62
C ARG A 245 6.25 10.42 -4.77
N THR A 246 7.00 9.37 -5.13
CA THR A 246 8.18 8.90 -4.37
C THR A 246 9.43 9.78 -4.52
N ASN A 247 10.22 9.85 -3.45
CA ASN A 247 11.66 10.12 -3.50
C ASN A 247 12.38 9.07 -2.64
N HIS A 248 13.48 8.49 -3.13
CA HIS A 248 14.20 7.39 -2.47
C HIS A 248 15.58 7.81 -1.95
N HIS A 249 16.00 7.23 -0.82
CA HIS A 249 17.32 7.37 -0.22
C HIS A 249 17.90 6.00 0.16
N TYR A 250 19.21 5.84 0.04
CA TYR A 250 19.90 4.56 0.29
C TYR A 250 20.41 4.44 1.74
N TYR A 251 20.29 3.26 2.33
CA TYR A 251 20.81 2.93 3.67
C TYR A 251 21.49 1.54 3.66
N ASN A 252 22.51 1.33 4.50
CA ASN A 252 23.33 0.10 4.52
C ASN A 252 23.47 -0.43 5.97
N SER A 253 22.53 -1.29 6.36
CA SER A 253 22.41 -1.93 7.69
C SER A 253 23.58 -2.88 7.99
N LEU A 254 23.80 -3.24 9.26
CA LEU A 254 24.71 -4.35 9.63
C LEU A 254 24.07 -5.71 9.32
N LEU A 255 22.81 -5.87 9.73
CA LEU A 255 22.06 -7.13 9.72
C LEU A 255 21.38 -7.40 8.38
N PHE A 256 20.87 -6.34 7.73
CA PHE A 256 19.93 -6.46 6.60
C PHE A 256 20.49 -5.99 5.25
N GLY A 257 21.80 -5.70 5.18
CA GLY A 257 22.46 -5.25 3.96
C GLY A 257 22.00 -3.87 3.46
N GLU A 258 22.01 -3.67 2.14
CA GLU A 258 21.57 -2.43 1.51
C GLU A 258 20.05 -2.39 1.32
N GLN A 259 19.44 -1.26 1.68
CA GLN A 259 18.01 -1.08 1.82
C GLN A 259 17.60 0.29 1.29
N ASN A 260 16.51 0.34 0.51
CA ASN A 260 15.96 1.57 -0.06
C ASN A 260 14.90 2.14 0.88
N PHE A 261 15.13 3.33 1.42
CA PHE A 261 14.17 4.05 2.24
C PHE A 261 13.45 5.13 1.42
N SER A 262 12.12 5.10 1.44
CA SER A 262 11.28 6.21 0.97
C SER A 262 11.45 7.44 1.86
N GLY A 263 11.41 8.63 1.27
CA GLY A 263 11.52 9.91 1.98
C GLY A 263 10.43 10.16 3.02
N ILE A 264 9.27 9.48 2.92
CA ILE A 264 8.22 9.56 3.95
C ILE A 264 8.68 8.87 5.25
N ILE A 265 9.52 7.85 5.16
CA ILE A 265 10.13 7.15 6.30
C ILE A 265 11.41 7.88 6.73
N SER A 266 11.31 9.21 6.88
CA SER A 266 12.35 10.02 7.51
C SER A 266 12.07 10.17 9.00
N LYS A 267 13.14 10.28 9.80
CA LYS A 267 13.00 10.35 11.26
C LYS A 267 12.18 11.56 11.71
N ASP A 268 12.34 12.69 11.04
CA ASP A 268 11.69 13.94 11.44
C ASP A 268 10.18 13.89 11.19
N LEU A 269 9.74 13.24 10.11
CA LEU A 269 8.31 12.94 9.86
C LEU A 269 7.73 11.93 10.86
N ILE A 270 8.52 10.97 11.34
CA ILE A 270 8.08 10.04 12.40
C ILE A 270 7.90 10.78 13.73
N ILE A 271 8.70 11.81 14.00
CA ILE A 271 8.54 12.69 15.17
C ILE A 271 7.31 13.60 15.01
N GLU A 272 7.11 14.22 13.84
CA GLU A 272 5.92 15.03 13.54
C GLU A 272 4.63 14.20 13.67
N LEU A 273 4.64 12.95 13.19
CA LEU A 273 3.53 12.00 13.33
C LEU A 273 3.27 11.61 14.80
N LEU A 274 4.31 11.39 15.59
CA LEU A 274 4.18 11.10 17.03
C LEU A 274 3.62 12.32 17.79
N GLU A 275 4.08 13.52 17.48
CA GLU A 275 3.53 14.76 18.03
C GLU A 275 2.05 14.95 17.65
N LEU A 276 1.68 14.70 16.39
CA LEU A 276 0.31 14.77 15.90
C LEU A 276 -0.59 13.75 16.63
N GLN A 277 -0.12 12.51 16.73
CA GLN A 277 -0.80 11.45 17.47
C GLN A 277 -1.02 11.83 18.94
N GLN A 278 0.00 12.33 19.64
CA GLN A 278 -0.12 12.76 21.05
C GLN A 278 -1.11 13.91 21.23
N LYS A 279 -1.13 14.88 20.29
CA LYS A 279 -2.11 15.99 20.30
C LYS A 279 -3.55 15.49 20.09
N ILE A 280 -3.76 14.46 19.26
CA ILE A 280 -5.06 13.80 19.07
C ILE A 280 -5.46 12.96 20.30
N GLN A 281 -4.52 12.21 20.90
CA GLN A 281 -4.76 11.46 22.14
C GLN A 281 -5.13 12.38 23.32
N ALA A 282 -4.69 13.64 23.29
CA ALA A 282 -5.00 14.67 24.27
C ALA A 282 -6.34 15.40 24.04
N ILE A 283 -7.14 15.03 23.01
CA ILE A 283 -8.47 15.64 22.78
C ILE A 283 -9.38 15.39 24.00
N GLU A 284 -9.85 16.49 24.56
CA GLU A 284 -10.72 16.54 25.74
C GLU A 284 -11.90 17.50 25.49
N PHE A 285 -13.10 17.11 25.93
CA PHE A 285 -14.31 17.91 25.79
C PHE A 285 -15.31 17.65 26.92
N TRP A 286 -16.12 18.65 27.27
CA TRP A 286 -17.25 18.45 28.19
C TRP A 286 -18.36 17.63 27.52
N SER A 287 -18.86 16.60 28.20
CA SER A 287 -19.97 15.76 27.76
C SER A 287 -21.11 15.84 28.77
N ASP A 288 -22.25 16.40 28.34
CA ASP A 288 -23.46 16.50 29.17
C ASP A 288 -24.06 15.12 29.47
N GLU A 289 -24.00 14.19 28.50
CA GLU A 289 -24.46 12.80 28.64
C GLU A 289 -23.68 12.01 29.72
N LEU A 290 -22.42 12.38 29.99
CA LEU A 290 -21.60 11.80 31.06
C LEU A 290 -21.50 12.71 32.30
N ASN A 291 -22.04 13.94 32.24
CA ASN A 291 -21.89 15.02 33.22
C ASN A 291 -20.42 15.22 33.68
N ARG A 292 -19.48 15.11 32.74
CA ARG A 292 -18.04 15.28 33.00
C ARG A 292 -17.25 15.59 31.73
N SER A 293 -15.99 15.93 31.92
CA SER A 293 -14.99 15.91 30.85
C SER A 293 -14.75 14.49 30.33
N ALA A 294 -14.78 14.32 29.02
CA ALA A 294 -14.56 13.08 28.27
C ALA A 294 -13.24 13.18 27.45
N ARG A 295 -12.53 12.07 27.34
CA ARG A 295 -11.22 11.93 26.66
C ARG A 295 -11.22 10.67 25.79
N LEU A 296 -10.20 10.50 24.93
CA LEU A 296 -10.05 9.31 24.08
C LEU A 296 -10.26 7.98 24.85
N LYS A 297 -9.70 7.84 26.06
CA LYS A 297 -9.86 6.63 26.88
C LYS A 297 -11.31 6.28 27.28
N ASP A 298 -12.25 7.22 27.17
CA ASP A 298 -13.66 6.99 27.51
C ASP A 298 -14.46 6.40 26.33
N VAL A 299 -13.88 6.41 25.13
CA VAL A 299 -14.47 5.96 23.86
C VAL A 299 -13.63 4.93 23.10
N CYS A 300 -12.32 4.85 23.35
CA CYS A 300 -11.40 3.98 22.61
C CYS A 300 -11.65 2.47 22.82
N TYR A 301 -11.37 1.68 21.79
CA TYR A 301 -11.28 0.24 21.91
C TYR A 301 -9.98 -0.15 22.63
N ALA A 302 -10.09 -0.91 23.72
CA ALA A 302 -8.97 -1.31 24.58
C ALA A 302 -8.98 -2.83 24.79
N PRO A 303 -8.14 -3.61 24.09
CA PRO A 303 -8.29 -5.07 24.02
C PRO A 303 -7.92 -5.81 25.31
N LEU A 304 -7.00 -5.26 26.14
CA LEU A 304 -6.52 -5.91 27.36
C LEU A 304 -7.15 -5.36 28.65
N ASN A 305 -7.60 -4.11 28.65
CA ASN A 305 -8.25 -3.46 29.79
C ASN A 305 -9.54 -2.72 29.37
N PRO A 306 -10.57 -3.42 28.88
CA PRO A 306 -11.81 -2.80 28.41
C PRO A 306 -12.68 -2.20 29.53
N GLY A 307 -12.41 -2.52 30.80
CA GLY A 307 -13.24 -2.11 31.93
C GLY A 307 -12.92 -0.71 32.48
N ASN A 308 -11.64 -0.32 32.49
CA ASN A 308 -11.19 1.01 32.93
C ASN A 308 -9.83 1.35 32.28
N PRO A 309 -9.80 1.60 30.95
CA PRO A 309 -8.56 1.78 30.21
C PRO A 309 -7.79 3.05 30.61
N SER A 310 -6.46 2.92 30.59
CA SER A 310 -5.51 4.02 30.42
C SER A 310 -5.49 4.49 28.96
N LEU A 311 -4.91 5.65 28.68
CA LEU A 311 -4.65 6.10 27.29
C LEU A 311 -3.67 5.17 26.55
N THR A 312 -2.80 4.48 27.29
CA THR A 312 -1.88 3.43 26.80
C THR A 312 -2.57 2.12 26.45
N ASP A 313 -3.82 1.92 26.90
CA ASP A 313 -4.54 0.66 26.67
C ASP A 313 -5.41 0.74 25.40
N CYS A 314 -5.56 1.95 24.85
CA CYS A 314 -6.28 2.22 23.61
C CYS A 314 -5.52 1.69 22.39
N ALA A 315 -6.21 0.96 21.51
CA ALA A 315 -5.66 0.52 20.24
C ALA A 315 -5.48 1.70 19.26
N VAL A 316 -4.26 2.25 19.25
CA VAL A 316 -3.79 3.24 18.27
C VAL A 316 -2.69 2.58 17.44
N ASN A 317 -2.91 2.44 16.13
CA ASN A 317 -1.96 1.81 15.21
C ASN A 317 -1.24 2.88 14.39
N SER A 318 0.10 2.88 14.43
CA SER A 318 0.96 3.84 13.73
C SER A 318 2.40 3.35 13.68
N LEU A 319 3.28 3.98 12.89
CA LEU A 319 4.72 3.64 12.87
C LEU A 319 5.40 3.89 14.24
N PRO A 320 5.16 5.02 14.96
CA PRO A 320 5.72 5.23 16.31
C PRO A 320 5.45 4.13 17.34
N GLN A 321 4.46 3.26 17.15
CA GLN A 321 4.19 2.14 18.07
C GLN A 321 5.27 1.08 18.11
N TYR A 322 6.06 0.88 17.04
CA TYR A 322 7.25 0.01 17.11
C TYR A 322 8.26 0.51 18.16
N PHE A 323 8.25 1.81 18.46
CA PHE A 323 9.06 2.46 19.50
C PHE A 323 8.25 2.73 20.78
N GLN A 324 7.08 2.09 20.95
CA GLN A 324 6.15 2.26 22.08
C GLN A 324 5.80 3.74 22.34
N ASN A 325 5.60 4.51 21.27
CA ASN A 325 5.33 5.96 21.32
C ASN A 325 6.43 6.79 22.06
N SER A 326 7.63 6.23 22.25
CA SER A 326 8.74 6.85 22.99
C SER A 326 9.75 7.51 22.06
N ILE A 327 9.94 8.81 22.24
CA ILE A 327 10.98 9.61 21.57
C ILE A 327 12.40 9.14 21.95
N ASP A 328 12.59 8.63 23.17
CA ASP A 328 13.87 8.10 23.63
C ASP A 328 14.20 6.78 22.96
N ASN A 329 13.21 5.90 22.74
CA ASN A 329 13.39 4.66 21.99
C ASN A 329 13.76 4.96 20.54
N LEU A 330 13.06 5.91 19.90
CA LEU A 330 13.39 6.39 18.55
C LEU A 330 14.77 7.10 18.48
N ASN A 331 15.27 7.64 19.58
CA ASN A 331 16.60 8.28 19.69
C ASN A 331 17.74 7.32 20.03
N ALA A 332 17.46 6.14 20.56
CA ALA A 332 18.46 5.16 20.96
C ALA A 332 19.33 4.71 19.80
N LYS A 333 20.63 4.51 20.07
CA LYS A 333 21.62 3.97 19.14
C LYS A 333 22.65 3.17 19.91
N ALA A 334 22.97 1.97 19.45
CA ALA A 334 23.96 1.09 20.07
C ALA A 334 25.08 0.76 19.08
N ASN A 335 26.24 0.33 19.58
CA ASN A 335 27.29 -0.26 18.74
C ASN A 335 27.15 -1.78 18.80
N MET A 336 27.09 -2.43 17.64
CA MET A 336 26.94 -3.88 17.51
C MET A 336 28.10 -4.43 16.66
N THR A 337 28.66 -5.55 17.08
CA THR A 337 29.75 -6.24 16.38
C THR A 337 29.27 -7.60 15.93
N GLU A 338 29.28 -7.85 14.61
CA GLU A 338 28.81 -9.10 14.03
C GLU A 338 29.78 -9.56 12.94
N LEU A 339 30.14 -10.85 12.94
CA LEU A 339 31.16 -11.45 12.06
C LEU A 339 32.51 -10.68 12.02
N GLY A 340 32.84 -9.95 13.10
CA GLY A 340 34.05 -9.12 13.21
C GLY A 340 33.91 -7.68 12.71
N VAL A 341 32.75 -7.30 12.17
CA VAL A 341 32.45 -5.92 11.72
C VAL A 341 31.64 -5.20 12.80
N THR A 342 32.16 -4.09 13.32
CA THR A 342 31.42 -3.20 14.22
C THR A 342 30.74 -2.08 13.43
N LYS A 343 29.40 -2.00 13.52
CA LYS A 343 28.62 -0.83 13.06
C LYS A 343 27.80 -0.25 14.22
N LYS A 344 27.29 0.97 14.01
CA LYS A 344 26.31 1.59 14.90
C LYS A 344 24.90 1.28 14.38
N VAL A 345 24.10 0.57 15.18
CA VAL A 345 22.69 0.30 14.89
C VAL A 345 21.81 1.44 15.41
N ASP A 346 20.73 1.74 14.69
CA ASP A 346 19.73 2.72 15.11
C ASP A 346 18.29 2.30 14.76
N TRP A 347 17.35 3.23 14.92
CA TRP A 347 15.91 3.01 14.72
C TRP A 347 15.56 2.33 13.39
N ARG A 348 16.39 2.43 12.35
CA ARG A 348 16.19 1.73 11.07
C ARG A 348 16.39 0.23 11.16
N ASP A 349 17.44 -0.23 11.84
CA ASP A 349 17.66 -1.66 12.06
C ASP A 349 16.53 -2.26 12.91
N HIS A 350 16.07 -1.51 13.92
CA HIS A 350 14.90 -1.88 14.73
C HIS A 350 13.61 -1.94 13.90
N PHE A 351 13.31 -0.91 13.11
CA PHE A 351 12.16 -0.85 12.22
C PHE A 351 12.16 -2.02 11.22
N ILE A 352 13.28 -2.25 10.52
CA ILE A 352 13.43 -3.38 9.58
C ILE A 352 13.23 -4.72 10.28
N TYR A 353 13.74 -4.89 11.50
CA TYR A 353 13.51 -6.11 12.26
C TYR A 353 12.02 -6.29 12.61
N CYS A 354 11.36 -5.25 13.12
CA CYS A 354 9.98 -5.34 13.58
C CYS A 354 8.96 -5.49 12.45
N VAL A 355 9.15 -4.87 11.27
CA VAL A 355 8.25 -5.12 10.13
C VAL A 355 8.38 -6.56 9.59
N ASN A 356 9.56 -7.18 9.74
CA ASN A 356 9.79 -8.58 9.39
C ASN A 356 9.45 -9.57 10.52
N SER A 357 9.20 -9.10 11.74
CA SER A 357 8.91 -9.92 12.92
C SER A 357 8.06 -9.16 13.97
N PRO A 358 6.83 -8.74 13.64
CA PRO A 358 6.01 -7.85 14.49
C PRO A 358 5.50 -8.48 15.79
N LEU A 359 5.69 -9.80 15.95
CA LEU A 359 5.36 -10.57 17.15
C LEU A 359 6.56 -10.71 18.12
N SER A 360 7.68 -10.04 17.86
CA SER A 360 8.89 -10.20 18.67
C SER A 360 8.88 -9.32 19.92
N PHE A 361 9.03 -9.96 21.08
CA PHE A 361 9.14 -9.29 22.39
C PHE A 361 10.49 -8.60 22.61
N LYS A 362 11.51 -8.92 21.80
CA LYS A 362 12.84 -8.33 21.86
C LYS A 362 13.55 -8.47 20.50
N ASP A 363 14.12 -7.39 20.00
CA ASP A 363 14.93 -7.42 18.79
C ASP A 363 16.31 -8.05 18.98
N ILE A 364 16.89 -8.49 17.86
CA ILE A 364 18.23 -9.10 17.82
C ILE A 364 19.36 -8.06 17.81
N THR A 365 19.02 -6.77 17.75
CA THR A 365 20.00 -5.69 17.73
C THR A 365 20.56 -5.43 19.14
N ALA A 366 21.64 -4.65 19.22
CA ALA A 366 22.16 -4.17 20.50
C ALA A 366 21.26 -3.15 21.22
N LEU A 367 20.08 -2.82 20.69
CA LEU A 367 19.06 -1.99 21.35
C LEU A 367 18.21 -2.81 22.34
N GLY A 368 17.85 -4.06 21.98
CA GLY A 368 17.11 -4.98 22.83
C GLY A 368 15.66 -4.56 23.10
N MET A 369 15.00 -3.94 22.13
CA MET A 369 13.66 -3.34 22.22
C MET A 369 12.55 -4.28 21.75
N SER A 370 11.33 -4.09 22.25
CA SER A 370 10.14 -4.86 21.81
C SER A 370 9.59 -4.32 20.49
N CYS A 371 8.96 -5.18 19.69
CA CYS A 371 8.21 -4.78 18.48
C CYS A 371 6.70 -4.58 18.74
N MET A 372 6.23 -4.86 19.96
CA MET A 372 4.83 -4.71 20.36
C MET A 372 4.51 -3.24 20.66
N ALA A 373 3.27 -2.82 20.39
CA ALA A 373 2.74 -1.51 20.76
C ALA A 373 2.65 -1.32 22.29
N ASP A 374 2.43 -0.08 22.74
CA ASP A 374 2.21 0.24 24.16
C ASP A 374 0.98 -0.47 24.76
N TYR A 375 -0.10 -0.62 24.00
CA TYR A 375 -1.28 -1.44 24.35
C TYR A 375 -1.02 -2.96 24.30
N CYS A 376 0.25 -3.39 24.14
CA CYS A 376 0.73 -4.77 24.10
C CYS A 376 0.14 -5.66 22.99
N GLY A 377 -0.35 -5.05 21.90
CA GLY A 377 -0.66 -5.76 20.64
C GLY A 377 0.47 -5.66 19.61
N PRO A 378 0.57 -6.61 18.66
CA PRO A 378 1.47 -6.47 17.51
C PRO A 378 0.92 -5.47 16.50
N VAL A 379 1.80 -4.61 15.97
CA VAL A 379 1.48 -3.78 14.81
C VAL A 379 1.86 -4.56 13.56
N PHE A 380 0.86 -5.02 12.80
CA PHE A 380 1.11 -5.72 11.55
C PHE A 380 1.30 -4.72 10.40
N PRO A 381 2.34 -4.89 9.56
CA PRO A 381 2.45 -4.18 8.30
C PRO A 381 1.88 -5.03 7.14
N PHE A 382 1.30 -4.39 6.12
CA PHE A 382 0.32 -5.05 5.22
C PHE A 382 0.75 -5.21 3.75
N LEU A 383 1.94 -4.75 3.34
CA LEU A 383 2.43 -4.78 1.95
C LEU A 383 3.89 -5.22 1.89
N ALA A 384 4.31 -5.95 0.86
CA ALA A 384 5.71 -6.32 0.69
C ALA A 384 6.61 -5.08 0.44
N GLU A 385 7.87 -5.16 0.89
CA GLU A 385 8.91 -4.10 0.80
C GLU A 385 8.59 -2.82 1.61
N TYR A 386 8.49 -2.96 2.94
CA TYR A 386 8.09 -1.89 3.85
C TYR A 386 8.97 -0.62 3.86
N THR A 387 10.24 -0.70 3.46
CA THR A 387 11.15 0.46 3.50
C THR A 387 10.89 1.45 2.36
N THR A 388 10.29 1.01 1.26
CA THR A 388 9.89 1.86 0.13
C THR A 388 8.46 2.41 0.26
N ALA A 389 7.77 2.17 1.39
CA ALA A 389 6.40 2.63 1.61
C ALA A 389 6.23 4.14 1.37
N GLU A 390 5.12 4.51 0.74
CA GLU A 390 4.93 5.85 0.16
C GLU A 390 4.01 6.76 1.01
N ALA A 391 3.25 6.17 1.94
CA ALA A 391 2.42 6.85 2.92
C ALA A 391 2.58 6.23 4.32
N LEU A 392 2.24 7.00 5.35
CA LEU A 392 2.16 6.54 6.74
C LEU A 392 0.70 6.56 7.20
N ILE A 393 0.26 5.50 7.87
CA ILE A 393 -1.11 5.35 8.38
C ILE A 393 -1.12 5.55 9.89
N LEU A 394 -2.11 6.29 10.38
CA LEU A 394 -2.43 6.46 11.80
C LEU A 394 -3.91 6.15 12.01
N THR A 395 -4.21 5.10 12.78
CA THR A 395 -5.57 4.60 13.00
C THR A 395 -5.90 4.60 14.48
N PHE A 396 -6.97 5.30 14.86
CA PHE A 396 -7.58 5.24 16.20
C PHE A 396 -8.78 4.30 16.17
N SER A 397 -8.76 3.23 16.97
CA SER A 397 -9.92 2.34 17.09
C SER A 397 -10.82 2.77 18.25
N LEU A 398 -12.10 3.01 17.96
CA LEU A 398 -13.13 3.37 18.93
C LEU A 398 -14.12 2.21 19.14
N ASN A 399 -14.79 2.18 20.30
CA ASN A 399 -15.92 1.27 20.51
C ASN A 399 -17.14 1.81 19.79
N ASN A 400 -17.82 0.96 19.01
CA ASN A 400 -19.12 1.28 18.45
C ASN A 400 -20.24 0.92 19.46
N TYR A 401 -21.35 1.66 19.42
CA TYR A 401 -22.49 1.53 20.33
C TYR A 401 -23.80 1.57 19.53
N THR A 402 -24.91 1.09 20.11
CA THR A 402 -26.22 1.26 19.47
C THR A 402 -26.60 2.75 19.43
N ARG A 403 -27.29 3.21 18.38
CA ARG A 403 -27.73 4.62 18.22
C ARG A 403 -28.59 5.15 19.40
N THR A 404 -29.08 4.27 20.28
CA THR A 404 -29.85 4.56 21.50
C THR A 404 -29.00 4.66 22.77
N ASP A 405 -27.72 4.27 22.74
CA ASP A 405 -26.80 4.37 23.88
C ASP A 405 -26.31 5.82 24.03
N VAL A 406 -26.28 6.33 25.27
CA VAL A 406 -25.72 7.66 25.58
C VAL A 406 -24.26 7.78 25.11
N LYS A 407 -23.50 6.67 25.13
CA LYS A 407 -22.10 6.63 24.67
C LYS A 407 -21.94 6.85 23.17
N PHE A 408 -22.94 6.52 22.35
CA PHE A 408 -22.87 6.74 20.90
C PHE A 408 -22.63 8.22 20.58
N LYS A 409 -23.38 9.12 21.23
CA LYS A 409 -23.21 10.58 21.11
C LYS A 409 -21.82 11.07 21.57
N VAL A 410 -21.21 10.39 22.54
CA VAL A 410 -19.87 10.73 23.05
C VAL A 410 -18.79 10.36 22.02
N VAL A 411 -18.94 9.22 21.33
CA VAL A 411 -18.10 8.85 20.18
C VAL A 411 -18.27 9.87 19.06
N GLU A 412 -19.51 10.17 18.67
CA GLU A 412 -19.82 11.16 17.63
C GLU A 412 -19.23 12.55 17.88
N GLU A 413 -19.23 13.01 19.13
CA GLU A 413 -18.64 14.29 19.52
C GLU A 413 -17.11 14.21 19.56
N TRP A 414 -16.51 13.11 20.02
CA TRP A 414 -15.06 12.92 19.92
C TRP A 414 -14.59 12.94 18.46
N GLU A 415 -15.29 12.24 17.57
CA GLU A 415 -15.01 12.26 16.13
C GLU A 415 -15.17 13.68 15.54
N ARG A 416 -16.20 14.42 15.95
CA ARG A 416 -16.39 15.82 15.55
C ARG A 416 -15.22 16.72 16.00
N ARG A 417 -14.68 16.50 17.21
CA ARG A 417 -13.47 17.20 17.69
C ARG A 417 -12.22 16.78 16.92
N PHE A 418 -12.07 15.49 16.61
CA PHE A 418 -10.97 14.96 15.81
C PHE A 418 -10.96 15.56 14.39
N LEU A 419 -12.08 15.50 13.67
CA LEU A 419 -12.21 16.10 12.32
C LEU A 419 -11.87 17.60 12.34
N LYS A 420 -12.43 18.34 13.30
CA LYS A 420 -12.13 19.77 13.46
C LYS A 420 -10.65 20.02 13.76
N PHE A 421 -10.04 19.24 14.64
CA PHE A 421 -8.62 19.38 15.00
C PHE A 421 -7.71 19.11 13.79
N VAL A 422 -7.97 18.05 13.02
CA VAL A 422 -7.18 17.74 11.80
C VAL A 422 -7.38 18.83 10.74
N GLN A 423 -8.59 19.35 10.56
CA GLN A 423 -8.87 20.49 9.67
C GLN A 423 -8.15 21.77 10.09
N GLU A 424 -8.06 22.07 11.38
CA GLU A 424 -7.32 23.23 11.90
C GLU A 424 -5.79 23.01 11.78
N TYR A 425 -5.32 21.78 11.95
CA TYR A 425 -3.91 21.41 11.75
C TYR A 425 -3.49 21.53 10.28
N GLN A 426 -4.29 20.99 9.34
CA GLN A 426 -4.03 21.04 7.88
C GLN A 426 -4.07 22.48 7.31
N LYS A 427 -4.79 23.40 7.96
CA LYS A 427 -4.84 24.83 7.59
C LYS A 427 -3.61 25.63 8.06
N ASN A 428 -2.72 25.04 8.85
CA ASN A 428 -1.55 25.71 9.39
C ASN A 428 -0.39 25.72 8.38
N THR A 429 0.04 26.89 7.94
CA THR A 429 1.06 27.08 6.88
C THR A 429 2.46 26.54 7.19
N ASN A 430 2.69 25.96 8.36
CA ASN A 430 3.97 25.37 8.77
C ASN A 430 4.05 23.83 8.56
N THR A 431 2.97 23.14 8.15
CA THR A 431 3.00 21.68 7.93
C THR A 431 3.52 21.35 6.52
N ASN A 432 4.59 20.55 6.43
CA ASN A 432 5.16 20.10 5.14
C ASN A 432 4.52 18.80 4.61
N VAL A 433 3.43 18.34 5.22
CA VAL A 433 2.80 17.04 4.99
C VAL A 433 1.37 17.23 4.47
N THR A 434 1.00 16.45 3.46
CA THR A 434 -0.38 16.35 2.97
C THR A 434 -1.13 15.25 3.72
N PHE A 435 -2.29 15.58 4.31
CA PHE A 435 -3.08 14.67 5.13
C PHE A 435 -4.39 14.25 4.43
N ALA A 436 -4.57 12.96 4.26
CA ALA A 436 -5.87 12.31 4.09
C ALA A 436 -6.43 11.96 5.48
N TYR A 437 -7.74 12.11 5.70
CA TYR A 437 -8.39 11.76 6.98
C TYR A 437 -9.89 11.48 6.78
N MET A 438 -10.42 10.57 7.61
CA MET A 438 -11.86 10.31 7.71
C MET A 438 -12.23 9.99 9.17
N ALA A 439 -13.51 10.08 9.49
CA ALA A 439 -14.10 9.48 10.69
C ALA A 439 -15.41 8.79 10.28
N GLU A 440 -15.96 7.88 11.10
CA GLU A 440 -17.19 7.16 10.74
C GLU A 440 -18.34 8.13 10.43
N ARG A 441 -18.43 9.24 11.18
CA ARG A 441 -19.42 10.31 10.94
C ARG A 441 -19.23 11.13 9.67
N SER A 442 -18.02 11.23 9.09
CA SER A 442 -17.75 12.26 8.05
C SER A 442 -18.51 12.01 6.75
N LEU A 443 -18.88 10.76 6.49
CA LEU A 443 -19.68 10.38 5.32
C LEU A 443 -21.16 10.77 5.48
N GLU A 444 -21.71 10.75 6.70
CA GLU A 444 -23.05 11.30 6.98
C GLU A 444 -23.05 12.84 6.92
N ASP A 445 -21.99 13.51 7.39
CA ASP A 445 -21.92 14.97 7.42
C ASP A 445 -21.83 15.61 5.99
N GLU A 446 -20.99 15.09 5.08
CA GLU A 446 -20.76 15.70 3.75
C GLU A 446 -21.93 15.54 2.75
N ILE A 447 -22.67 14.43 2.83
CA ILE A 447 -23.86 14.20 1.97
C ILE A 447 -24.94 15.26 2.27
N ASN A 448 -25.11 15.61 3.55
CA ASN A 448 -26.05 16.64 3.99
C ASN A 448 -25.61 18.05 3.56
N ARG A 449 -24.30 18.33 3.47
CA ARG A 449 -23.77 19.64 3.02
C ARG A 449 -24.08 19.90 1.54
N THR A 450 -23.65 18.98 0.66
CA THR A 450 -23.75 19.15 -0.80
C THR A 450 -25.20 19.37 -1.26
N THR A 451 -26.14 18.64 -0.67
CA THR A 451 -27.59 18.72 -0.98
C THR A 451 -28.18 20.13 -0.79
N ALA A 452 -27.56 20.99 0.04
CA ALA A 452 -28.03 22.35 0.28
C ALA A 452 -27.50 23.40 -0.73
N GLU A 453 -26.44 23.08 -1.49
CA GLU A 453 -25.70 24.08 -2.29
C GLU A 453 -26.25 24.25 -3.72
N ASP A 454 -26.80 23.19 -4.34
CA ASP A 454 -27.25 23.20 -5.75
C ASP A 454 -28.53 24.02 -6.03
N ILE A 455 -29.36 24.23 -5.01
CA ILE A 455 -30.74 24.78 -5.14
C ILE A 455 -30.83 26.09 -5.96
N PRO A 456 -29.94 27.10 -5.80
CA PRO A 456 -30.09 28.38 -6.49
C PRO A 456 -29.79 28.33 -8.00
N ILE A 457 -28.95 27.40 -8.46
CA ILE A 457 -28.38 27.41 -9.82
C ILE A 457 -29.48 27.18 -10.88
N PHE A 458 -30.46 26.33 -10.58
CA PHE A 458 -31.59 26.02 -11.45
C PHE A 458 -32.49 27.22 -11.81
N MET A 459 -32.39 28.34 -11.10
CA MET A 459 -33.27 29.50 -11.27
C MET A 459 -32.88 30.48 -12.39
N ILE A 460 -31.69 30.35 -12.98
CA ILE A 460 -31.07 31.45 -13.77
C ILE A 460 -31.14 31.25 -15.31
N SER A 461 -31.41 30.04 -15.81
CA SER A 461 -31.01 29.58 -17.15
C SER A 461 -31.86 29.99 -18.39
N TYR A 462 -32.66 31.06 -18.36
CA TYR A 462 -33.67 31.38 -19.40
C TYR A 462 -33.42 32.75 -20.16
N ALA A 463 -32.52 32.85 -21.20
CA ALA A 463 -31.86 34.12 -21.73
C ALA A 463 -31.90 34.52 -23.27
N VAL A 464 -31.01 35.43 -23.80
CA VAL A 464 -31.20 36.32 -25.03
C VAL A 464 -29.90 36.71 -25.88
N ASP A 465 -30.01 37.18 -27.17
CA ASP A 465 -28.96 37.84 -28.07
C ASP A 465 -29.64 38.77 -29.17
N SER A 466 -29.13 39.39 -30.30
CA SER A 466 -27.92 39.31 -31.20
C SER A 466 -27.61 40.56 -32.13
N LYS A 467 -26.76 40.47 -33.20
CA LYS A 467 -25.75 41.52 -33.67
C LYS A 467 -25.60 41.86 -35.22
N PHE A 468 -24.35 42.05 -35.78
CA PHE A 468 -23.94 42.99 -36.90
C PHE A 468 -23.05 42.44 -38.12
N LEU A 469 -21.74 42.79 -38.30
CA LEU A 469 -20.56 41.93 -38.71
C LEU A 469 -19.67 42.04 -40.02
N VAL A 470 -20.19 41.95 -41.25
CA VAL A 470 -19.67 40.98 -42.28
C VAL A 470 -18.20 41.00 -42.76
N GLY A 471 -17.62 42.08 -43.32
CA GLY A 471 -16.33 41.97 -44.06
C GLY A 471 -15.07 41.85 -43.19
N LEU A 472 -15.05 42.59 -42.07
CA LEU A 472 -14.13 42.33 -40.95
C LEU A 472 -14.33 40.88 -40.48
N GLY A 473 -15.61 40.48 -40.38
CA GLY A 473 -16.11 39.11 -40.29
C GLY A 473 -15.77 38.16 -41.45
N GLY A 474 -14.76 38.41 -42.28
CA GLY A 474 -14.16 37.39 -43.16
C GLY A 474 -12.99 36.71 -42.45
N ILE A 475 -11.99 37.51 -42.06
CA ILE A 475 -10.90 37.05 -41.17
C ILE A 475 -11.40 36.94 -39.72
N LEU A 476 -12.45 37.65 -39.31
CA LEU A 476 -13.24 37.26 -38.14
C LEU A 476 -14.20 36.09 -38.40
N VAL A 477 -14.57 35.67 -39.63
CA VAL A 477 -15.28 34.37 -39.78
C VAL A 477 -14.30 33.20 -39.67
N VAL A 478 -13.08 33.28 -40.20
CA VAL A 478 -12.09 32.20 -39.96
C VAL A 478 -11.55 32.29 -38.53
N GLY A 479 -11.12 33.49 -38.11
CA GLY A 479 -10.65 33.76 -36.75
C GLY A 479 -11.71 33.44 -35.70
N CYS A 480 -12.92 33.98 -35.78
CA CYS A 480 -14.05 33.64 -34.91
C CYS A 480 -14.88 32.45 -35.41
N SER A 481 -14.36 31.55 -36.26
CA SER A 481 -14.85 30.15 -36.34
C SER A 481 -13.85 29.19 -35.71
N VAL A 482 -12.54 29.45 -35.80
CA VAL A 482 -11.55 28.81 -34.93
C VAL A 482 -11.83 29.17 -33.48
N MET A 483 -11.98 30.46 -33.17
CA MET A 483 -12.24 30.95 -31.82
C MET A 483 -13.72 30.79 -31.42
N ALA A 484 -14.68 30.66 -32.35
CA ALA A 484 -16.02 30.18 -31.97
C ALA A 484 -16.03 28.69 -31.71
N SER A 485 -15.27 27.87 -32.45
CA SER A 485 -15.16 26.43 -32.21
C SER A 485 -14.47 26.19 -30.86
N MET A 486 -13.29 26.78 -30.64
CA MET A 486 -12.57 26.70 -29.37
C MET A 486 -13.36 27.33 -28.22
N GLY A 487 -14.02 28.48 -28.45
CA GLY A 487 -14.88 29.14 -27.46
C GLY A 487 -16.15 28.35 -27.14
N PHE A 488 -16.79 27.73 -28.13
CA PHE A 488 -17.96 26.84 -27.99
C PHE A 488 -17.60 25.57 -27.25
N TYR A 489 -16.47 24.94 -27.58
CA TYR A 489 -15.98 23.78 -26.84
C TYR A 489 -15.60 24.16 -25.40
N ALA A 490 -14.81 25.22 -25.17
CA ALA A 490 -14.52 25.72 -23.83
C ALA A 490 -15.78 26.13 -23.04
N TRP A 491 -16.81 26.64 -23.71
CA TRP A 491 -18.10 27.01 -23.11
C TRP A 491 -19.01 25.80 -22.81
N ILE A 492 -18.92 24.71 -23.58
CA ILE A 492 -19.49 23.40 -23.21
C ILE A 492 -18.71 22.76 -22.04
N GLY A 493 -17.58 23.35 -21.62
CA GLY A 493 -16.68 22.75 -20.64
C GLY A 493 -15.83 21.62 -21.23
N VAL A 494 -15.70 21.54 -22.57
CA VAL A 494 -14.69 20.72 -23.24
C VAL A 494 -13.37 21.50 -23.21
N PRO A 495 -12.41 21.13 -22.35
CA PRO A 495 -11.19 21.89 -22.19
C PRO A 495 -10.32 21.78 -23.44
N SER A 496 -9.52 22.81 -23.70
CA SER A 496 -8.59 22.79 -24.83
C SER A 496 -7.26 22.17 -24.42
N SER A 497 -6.59 21.50 -25.36
CA SER A 497 -5.21 21.04 -25.18
C SER A 497 -4.22 21.97 -25.86
N LEU A 498 -2.97 21.98 -25.39
CA LEU A 498 -1.88 22.71 -26.05
C LEU A 498 -1.68 22.26 -27.51
N VAL A 499 -1.96 20.97 -27.80
CA VAL A 499 -1.93 20.40 -29.17
C VAL A 499 -3.03 21.01 -30.04
N ILE A 500 -4.25 21.15 -29.52
CA ILE A 500 -5.38 21.78 -30.23
C ILE A 500 -5.05 23.23 -30.58
N LEU A 501 -4.52 24.01 -29.63
CA LEU A 501 -4.16 25.41 -29.86
C LEU A 501 -3.03 25.59 -30.88
N GLN A 502 -2.12 24.62 -31.02
CA GLN A 502 -1.03 24.68 -32.01
C GLN A 502 -1.46 24.20 -33.41
N VAL A 503 -2.24 23.11 -33.50
CA VAL A 503 -2.51 22.43 -34.77
C VAL A 503 -3.80 22.92 -35.44
N VAL A 504 -4.88 23.12 -34.68
CA VAL A 504 -6.21 23.43 -35.25
C VAL A 504 -6.26 24.79 -35.97
N PRO A 505 -5.68 25.90 -35.45
CA PRO A 505 -5.68 27.17 -36.18
C PRO A 505 -4.96 27.08 -37.52
N PHE A 506 -3.85 26.33 -37.61
CA PHE A 506 -3.10 26.14 -38.84
C PHE A 506 -3.90 25.33 -39.86
N LEU A 507 -4.51 24.22 -39.44
CA LEU A 507 -5.32 23.35 -40.30
C LEU A 507 -6.61 24.03 -40.80
N VAL A 508 -7.32 24.74 -39.92
CA VAL A 508 -8.58 25.42 -40.26
C VAL A 508 -8.31 26.71 -41.04
N LEU A 509 -7.21 27.44 -40.80
CA LEU A 509 -6.83 28.56 -41.66
C LEU A 509 -6.47 28.07 -43.06
N ALA A 510 -5.75 26.96 -43.21
CA ALA A 510 -5.40 26.40 -44.51
C ALA A 510 -6.64 26.05 -45.37
N VAL A 511 -7.69 25.45 -44.77
CA VAL A 511 -8.93 25.08 -45.49
C VAL A 511 -9.92 26.25 -45.58
N GLY A 512 -10.05 27.05 -44.53
CA GLY A 512 -11.00 28.16 -44.44
C GLY A 512 -10.60 29.37 -45.27
N ALA A 513 -9.30 29.66 -45.37
CA ALA A 513 -8.80 30.65 -46.33
C ALA A 513 -9.06 30.19 -47.76
N ASP A 514 -8.76 28.94 -48.12
CA ASP A 514 -9.00 28.39 -49.46
C ASP A 514 -10.47 28.58 -49.89
N ASN A 515 -11.43 28.23 -49.04
CA ASN A 515 -12.86 28.39 -49.35
C ASN A 515 -13.30 29.85 -49.51
N ILE A 516 -12.80 30.78 -48.66
CA ILE A 516 -13.15 32.20 -48.79
C ILE A 516 -12.42 32.85 -49.96
N PHE A 517 -11.19 32.44 -50.27
CA PHE A 517 -10.50 32.87 -51.49
C PHE A 517 -11.21 32.35 -52.74
N ILE A 518 -11.67 31.10 -52.78
CA ILE A 518 -12.51 30.58 -53.88
C ILE A 518 -13.77 31.44 -54.04
N PHE A 519 -14.53 31.67 -52.96
CA PHE A 519 -15.78 32.45 -52.99
C PHE A 519 -15.61 33.98 -53.17
N VAL A 520 -14.37 34.47 -53.32
CA VAL A 520 -14.04 35.88 -53.57
C VAL A 520 -13.15 36.04 -54.84
N LEU A 521 -12.73 34.93 -55.45
CA LEU A 521 -12.03 34.87 -56.74
C LEU A 521 -12.91 34.32 -57.87
N GLU A 522 -14.03 33.67 -57.55
CA GLU A 522 -15.24 33.55 -58.41
C GLU A 522 -16.10 34.83 -58.35
#